data_AF-A0A971ZAB8-F1
#
_entry.id   AF-A0A971ZAB8-F1
#
_cell.length_a   1.000
_cell.length_b   1.000
_cell.length_c   1.000
_cell.angle_alpha   90.00
_cell.angle_beta   90.00
_cell.angle_gamma   90.00
#
_symmetry.space_group_name_H-M   'P 1'
#
loop_
_entity.id
_entity.type
_entity.pdbx_description
1 polymer ?
#
loop_
_entity_poly.entity_id
_entity_poly.type
_entity_poly.pdbx_seq_one_letter_code
_entity_poly.pdbx_strand_id
1 'polypeptide(L)'
;MKVIYYGNSATHTAYAMAAIHIGNYEKGRLPCLEDILRQWELCFIYGFQKGNLIYMGLDDELREIYVIGCGTHGKMLNRIYNGFNTIYNIEESIHFIKAHIGEWVPRFLVVLSMQFPSLKPIIRHLFIIWYKKMYPLWFKIVQREKEKLIKGKKL
;
A
#
# COMPACT_ATOMS: atom_id res chain seq x y z
N MET A 1 2.99 15.17 10.33
CA MET A 1 3.74 13.90 10.14
C MET A 1 3.14 13.17 8.96
N LYS A 2 3.98 12.65 8.06
CA LYS A 2 3.58 11.90 6.87
C LYS A 2 3.86 10.42 7.07
N VAL A 3 3.01 9.55 6.54
CA VAL A 3 3.21 8.09 6.56
C VAL A 3 3.24 7.59 5.12
N ILE A 4 4.30 6.90 4.74
CA ILE A 4 4.50 6.42 3.37
C ILE A 4 4.57 4.90 3.37
N TYR A 5 3.54 4.27 2.80
CA TYR A 5 3.54 2.85 2.49
C TYR A 5 4.32 2.60 1.20
N TYR A 6 5.29 1.68 1.23
CA TYR A 6 6.10 1.40 0.05
C TYR A 6 6.21 -0.09 -0.25
N GLY A 7 6.20 -0.43 -1.54
CA GLY A 7 6.34 -1.79 -2.07
C GLY A 7 7.13 -1.80 -3.38
N ASN A 8 7.17 -2.94 -4.05
CA ASN A 8 7.64 -3.04 -5.43
C ASN A 8 6.82 -2.12 -6.37
N SER A 9 5.50 -2.08 -6.14
CA SER A 9 4.48 -1.32 -6.85
C SER A 9 3.60 -0.55 -5.85
N ALA A 10 3.12 0.62 -6.24
CA ALA A 10 2.26 1.43 -5.38
C ALA A 10 0.86 0.82 -5.21
N THR A 11 0.34 0.18 -6.27
CA THR A 11 -1.08 -0.18 -6.41
C THR A 11 -1.42 -1.60 -5.95
N HIS A 12 -0.47 -2.35 -5.39
CA HIS A 12 -0.73 -3.69 -4.85
C HIS A 12 -0.92 -3.63 -3.33
N THR A 13 -0.06 -4.31 -2.57
CA THR A 13 -0.15 -4.40 -1.10
C THR A 13 -0.02 -3.04 -0.42
N ALA A 14 0.80 -2.12 -0.93
CA ALA A 14 0.97 -0.79 -0.37
C ALA A 14 -0.34 0.01 -0.33
N TYR A 15 -1.06 0.04 -1.45
CA TYR A 15 -2.38 0.67 -1.53
C TYR A 15 -3.38 0.05 -0.57
N ALA A 16 -3.50 -1.29 -0.55
CA ALA A 16 -4.46 -1.96 0.33
C ALA A 16 -4.18 -1.66 1.82
N MET A 17 -2.91 -1.69 2.22
CA MET A 17 -2.52 -1.35 3.59
C MET A 17 -2.76 0.12 3.94
N ALA A 18 -2.52 1.05 3.01
CA ALA A 18 -2.81 2.47 3.20
C ALA A 18 -4.32 2.73 3.30
N ALA A 19 -5.15 2.07 2.47
CA ALA A 19 -6.61 2.16 2.53
C ALA A 19 -7.15 1.65 3.89
N ILE A 20 -6.55 0.57 4.43
CA ILE A 20 -6.85 0.11 5.80
C ILE A 20 -6.42 1.18 6.83
N HIS A 21 -5.28 1.83 6.63
CA HIS A 21 -4.76 2.83 7.55
C HIS A 21 -5.69 4.03 7.68
N ILE A 22 -6.16 4.59 6.57
CA ILE A 22 -7.08 5.75 6.58
C ILE A 22 -8.49 5.41 7.04
N GLY A 23 -8.81 4.12 7.22
CA GLY A 23 -10.13 3.69 7.69
C GLY A 23 -11.19 3.59 6.60
N ASN A 24 -10.80 3.47 5.31
CA ASN A 24 -11.74 3.26 4.21
C ASN A 24 -12.54 1.95 4.34
N TYR A 25 -12.04 1.01 5.14
CA TYR A 25 -12.73 -0.23 5.45
C TYR A 25 -13.15 -0.24 6.91
N GLU A 26 -14.38 -0.66 7.17
CA GLU A 26 -14.87 -0.84 8.54
C GLU A 26 -13.90 -1.73 9.35
N LYS A 27 -13.59 -1.30 10.57
CA LYS A 27 -12.56 -1.94 11.41
C LYS A 27 -12.85 -3.43 11.56
N GLY A 28 -11.89 -4.26 11.15
CA GLY A 28 -11.96 -5.72 11.28
C GLY A 28 -12.91 -6.41 10.30
N ARG A 29 -13.54 -5.68 9.36
CA ARG A 29 -14.37 -6.26 8.31
C ARG A 29 -13.61 -6.33 6.99
N LEU A 30 -13.92 -7.36 6.20
CA LEU A 30 -13.41 -7.48 4.84
C LEU A 30 -14.02 -6.38 3.96
N PRO A 31 -13.26 -5.84 2.99
CA PRO A 31 -13.82 -4.93 2.00
C PRO A 31 -14.92 -5.61 1.19
N CYS A 32 -15.88 -4.83 0.71
CA CYS A 32 -16.93 -5.37 -0.13
C CYS A 32 -16.34 -5.83 -1.48
N LEU A 33 -17.12 -6.61 -2.24
CA LEU A 33 -16.65 -7.11 -3.52
C LEU A 33 -16.25 -5.96 -4.46
N GLU A 34 -17.01 -4.87 -4.49
CA GLU A 34 -16.74 -3.72 -5.34
C GLU A 34 -15.38 -3.07 -5.03
N ASP A 35 -15.03 -2.91 -3.75
CA ASP A 35 -13.73 -2.37 -3.34
C ASP A 35 -12.56 -3.23 -3.82
N ILE A 36 -12.68 -4.56 -3.66
CA ILE A 36 -11.66 -5.51 -4.13
C ILE A 36 -11.52 -5.45 -5.64
N LEU A 37 -12.64 -5.24 -6.36
CA LEU A 37 -12.64 -5.14 -7.81
C LEU A 37 -12.02 -3.83 -8.31
N ARG A 38 -12.27 -2.71 -7.63
CA ARG A 38 -11.58 -1.44 -7.90
C ARG A 38 -10.08 -1.57 -7.66
N GLN A 39 -9.67 -2.31 -6.62
CA GLN A 39 -8.25 -2.62 -6.41
C GLN A 39 -7.68 -3.40 -7.61
N TRP A 40 -8.39 -4.42 -8.09
CA TRP A 40 -7.96 -5.19 -9.25
C TRP A 40 -7.76 -4.29 -10.48
N GLU A 41 -8.68 -3.37 -10.74
CA GLU A 41 -8.57 -2.41 -11.85
C GLU A 41 -7.36 -1.49 -11.69
N LEU A 42 -7.10 -0.99 -10.49
CA LEU A 42 -5.88 -0.21 -10.19
C LEU A 42 -4.60 -1.02 -10.43
N CYS A 43 -4.57 -2.30 -10.02
CA CYS A 43 -3.43 -3.19 -10.29
C CYS A 43 -3.26 -3.41 -11.80
N PHE A 44 -4.36 -3.59 -12.52
CA PHE A 44 -4.33 -3.88 -13.95
C PHE A 44 -3.83 -2.68 -14.78
N ILE A 45 -4.29 -1.47 -14.45
CA ILE A 45 -3.93 -0.24 -15.19
C ILE A 45 -2.55 0.27 -14.78
N TYR A 46 -2.23 0.25 -13.48
CA TYR A 46 -1.07 0.96 -12.92
C TYR A 46 -0.05 0.05 -12.20
N GLY A 47 -0.25 -1.27 -12.16
CA GLY A 47 0.57 -2.23 -11.39
C GLY A 47 2.06 -2.28 -11.73
N PHE A 48 2.46 -1.76 -12.89
CA PHE A 48 3.87 -1.70 -13.31
C PHE A 48 4.51 -0.32 -13.10
N GLN A 49 3.73 0.70 -12.76
CA GLN A 49 4.26 2.05 -12.54
C GLN A 49 5.04 2.12 -11.21
N LYS A 50 6.13 2.88 -11.23
CA LYS A 50 7.03 3.11 -10.10
C LYS A 50 7.39 4.59 -10.00
N GLY A 51 7.83 5.02 -8.82
CA GLY A 51 8.26 6.39 -8.57
C GLY A 51 7.12 7.37 -8.28
N ASN A 52 5.87 7.00 -8.58
CA ASN A 52 4.70 7.83 -8.29
C ASN A 52 4.37 7.78 -6.80
N LEU A 53 4.48 8.93 -6.13
CA LEU A 53 3.95 9.14 -4.78
C LEU A 53 2.48 9.50 -4.88
N ILE A 54 1.60 8.66 -4.34
CA ILE A 54 0.15 8.81 -4.44
C ILE A 54 -0.38 9.17 -3.06
N TYR A 55 -1.08 10.30 -2.96
CA TYR A 55 -1.81 10.69 -1.75
C TYR A 55 -3.06 9.84 -1.57
N MET A 56 -3.26 9.32 -0.37
CA MET A 56 -4.36 8.41 -0.04
C MET A 56 -5.43 9.07 0.83
N GLY A 57 -5.05 10.04 1.66
CA GLY A 57 -5.96 10.71 2.58
C GLY A 57 -5.32 11.03 3.93
N LEU A 58 -6.16 11.38 4.90
CA LEU A 58 -5.80 11.57 6.29
C LEU A 58 -6.24 10.36 7.12
N ASP A 59 -5.52 10.07 8.19
CA ASP A 59 -5.98 9.11 9.20
C ASP A 59 -6.64 9.78 10.41
N ASP A 60 -7.02 8.98 11.41
CA ASP A 60 -7.71 9.42 12.63
C ASP A 60 -6.94 10.52 13.42
N GLU A 61 -5.64 10.65 13.22
CA GLU A 61 -4.75 11.61 13.89
C GLU A 61 -4.32 12.75 12.96
N LEU A 62 -5.03 12.94 11.85
CA LEU A 62 -4.75 13.94 10.80
C LEU A 62 -3.37 13.79 10.15
N ARG A 63 -2.84 12.56 10.10
CA ARG A 63 -1.57 12.27 9.42
C ARG A 63 -1.84 12.01 7.94
N GLU A 64 -1.03 12.63 7.10
CA GLU A 64 -1.11 12.40 5.65
C GLU A 64 -0.56 11.02 5.30
N ILE A 65 -1.36 10.23 4.60
CA ILE A 65 -1.00 8.88 4.18
C ILE A 65 -0.72 8.87 2.67
N TYR A 66 0.41 8.28 2.29
CA TYR A 66 0.83 8.13 0.90
C TYR A 66 1.24 6.69 0.59
N VAL A 67 1.26 6.36 -0.71
CA VAL A 67 1.84 5.10 -1.22
C VAL A 67 2.85 5.38 -2.31
N ILE A 68 3.88 4.54 -2.42
CA ILE A 68 4.87 4.60 -3.51
C ILE A 68 5.39 3.22 -3.91
N GLY A 69 5.54 3.01 -5.21
CA GLY A 69 6.20 1.84 -5.79
C GLY A 69 7.68 2.13 -6.03
N CYS A 70 8.57 1.44 -5.35
CA CYS A 70 10.02 1.68 -5.41
C CYS A 70 10.86 0.43 -5.75
N GLY A 71 10.23 -0.67 -6.17
CA GLY A 71 10.97 -1.91 -6.41
C GLY A 71 11.68 -2.43 -5.15
N THR A 72 12.94 -2.81 -5.32
CA THR A 72 13.83 -3.24 -4.23
C THR A 72 14.52 -2.05 -3.53
N HIS A 73 14.25 -0.81 -3.95
CA HIS A 73 14.99 0.38 -3.53
C HIS A 73 14.38 1.14 -2.35
N GLY A 74 13.49 0.52 -1.55
CA GLY A 74 12.84 1.20 -0.42
C GLY A 74 13.81 1.79 0.62
N LYS A 75 14.96 1.15 0.87
CA LYS A 75 16.02 1.73 1.73
C LYS A 75 16.64 2.99 1.15
N MET A 76 16.78 3.04 -0.18
CA MET A 76 17.30 4.21 -0.89
C MET A 76 16.33 5.39 -0.76
N LEU A 77 15.02 5.12 -0.87
CA LEU A 77 13.98 6.13 -0.69
C LEU A 77 14.11 6.87 0.66
N ASN A 78 14.26 6.12 1.76
CA ASN A 78 14.45 6.71 3.09
C ASN A 78 15.71 7.58 3.16
N ARG A 79 16.83 7.12 2.57
CA ARG A 79 18.08 7.90 2.53
C ARG A 79 17.93 9.19 1.74
N ILE A 80 17.26 9.15 0.58
CA ILE A 80 17.04 10.32 -0.27
C ILE A 80 16.19 11.36 0.46
N TYR A 81 15.07 10.95 1.08
CA TYR A 81 14.21 11.88 1.82
C TYR A 81 14.95 12.53 3.00
N ASN A 82 15.68 11.74 3.80
CA ASN A 82 16.45 12.30 4.91
C ASN A 82 17.56 13.24 4.41
N GLY A 83 18.22 12.88 3.30
CA GLY A 83 19.22 13.75 2.67
C GLY A 83 18.64 15.08 2.21
N PHE A 84 17.47 15.07 1.55
CA PHE A 84 16.79 16.31 1.15
C PHE A 84 16.35 17.15 2.36
N ASN A 85 15.82 16.52 3.40
CA ASN A 85 15.46 17.22 4.64
C ASN A 85 16.67 17.92 5.26
N THR A 86 17.84 17.27 5.28
CA THR A 86 19.09 17.90 5.75
C THR A 86 19.55 19.03 4.85
N ILE A 87 19.55 18.85 3.52
CA ILE A 87 20.04 19.86 2.56
C ILE A 87 19.18 21.13 2.59
N TYR A 88 17.86 20.96 2.67
CA TYR A 88 16.91 22.06 2.60
C TYR A 88 16.41 22.54 3.97
N ASN A 89 16.95 22.00 5.06
CA ASN A 89 16.53 22.28 6.43
C ASN A 89 15.00 22.12 6.62
N ILE A 90 14.44 21.03 6.09
CA ILE A 90 13.01 20.71 6.19
C ILE A 90 12.79 19.82 7.41
N GLU A 91 12.07 20.33 8.40
CA GLU A 91 11.72 19.62 9.64
C GLU A 91 10.45 18.76 9.50
N GLU A 92 10.33 17.99 8.41
CA GLU A 92 9.20 17.09 8.22
C GLU A 92 9.50 15.66 8.70
N SER A 93 8.67 15.17 9.61
CA SER A 93 8.70 13.76 10.05
C SER A 93 7.96 12.85 9.06
N ILE A 94 8.70 11.89 8.50
CA ILE A 94 8.18 10.89 7.56
C ILE A 94 8.39 9.49 8.15
N HIS A 95 7.30 8.72 8.28
CA HIS A 95 7.34 7.32 8.71
C HIS A 95 7.12 6.37 7.54
N PHE A 96 8.12 5.55 7.23
CA PHE A 96 8.06 4.59 6.12
C PHE A 96 7.59 3.21 6.57
N ILE A 97 6.55 2.68 5.93
CA ILE A 97 6.01 1.33 6.20
C ILE A 97 6.20 0.42 4.98
N LYS A 98 6.92 -0.69 5.17
CA LYS A 98 7.19 -1.66 4.09
C LYS A 98 6.01 -2.61 3.86
N ALA A 99 5.40 -2.54 2.69
CA ALA A 99 4.24 -3.31 2.27
C ALA A 99 4.60 -4.46 1.30
N HIS A 100 5.43 -5.41 1.75
CA HIS A 100 6.00 -6.46 0.88
C HIS A 100 5.19 -7.78 0.85
N ILE A 101 4.23 -7.95 1.76
CA ILE A 101 3.60 -9.25 1.99
C ILE A 101 2.59 -9.57 0.89
N GLY A 102 2.84 -10.67 0.18
CA GLY A 102 1.98 -11.18 -0.89
C GLY A 102 2.05 -10.40 -2.19
N GLU A 103 2.94 -9.41 -2.33
CA GLU A 103 2.96 -8.47 -3.45
C GLU A 103 3.24 -9.09 -4.83
N TRP A 104 3.89 -10.26 -4.86
CA TRP A 104 4.18 -10.95 -6.12
C TRP A 104 2.94 -11.56 -6.78
N VAL A 105 1.94 -11.99 -5.99
CA VAL A 105 0.71 -12.62 -6.48
C VAL A 105 -0.11 -11.69 -7.37
N PRO A 106 -0.50 -10.47 -6.94
CA PRO A 106 -1.31 -9.58 -7.77
C PRO A 106 -0.57 -9.21 -9.05
N ARG A 107 0.75 -9.01 -9.00
CA ARG A 107 1.59 -8.80 -10.18
C ARG A 107 1.50 -9.98 -11.15
N PHE A 108 1.67 -11.20 -10.64
CA PHE A 108 1.58 -12.42 -11.45
C PHE A 108 0.20 -12.57 -12.09
N LEU A 109 -0.87 -12.36 -11.33
CA LEU A 109 -2.24 -12.43 -11.84
C LEU A 109 -2.51 -11.37 -12.92
N VAL A 110 -2.02 -10.13 -12.74
CA VAL A 110 -2.14 -9.09 -13.78
C VAL A 110 -1.41 -9.51 -15.06
N VAL A 111 -0.14 -9.95 -14.97
CA VAL A 111 0.62 -10.45 -16.14
C VAL A 111 -0.13 -11.59 -16.83
N LEU A 112 -0.61 -12.56 -16.06
CA LEU A 112 -1.34 -13.71 -16.59
C LEU A 112 -2.63 -13.27 -17.31
N SER A 113 -3.35 -12.29 -16.77
CA SER A 113 -4.57 -11.76 -17.39
C SER A 113 -4.32 -11.00 -18.69
N MET A 114 -3.14 -10.38 -18.83
CA MET A 114 -2.72 -9.72 -20.06
C MET A 114 -2.29 -10.73 -21.12
N GLN A 115 -1.62 -11.81 -20.73
CA GLN A 115 -1.19 -12.89 -21.64
C GLN A 115 -2.35 -13.76 -22.12
N PHE A 116 -3.35 -14.00 -21.25
CA PHE A 116 -4.50 -14.85 -21.54
C PHE A 116 -5.82 -14.12 -21.25
N PRO A 117 -6.27 -13.21 -22.13
CA PRO A 117 -7.48 -12.41 -21.91
C PRO A 117 -8.75 -13.25 -21.69
N SER A 118 -8.83 -14.43 -22.30
CA SER A 118 -9.96 -15.37 -22.11
C SER A 118 -10.07 -15.89 -20.68
N LEU A 119 -8.96 -15.96 -19.94
CA LEU A 119 -8.92 -16.39 -18.54
C LEU A 119 -9.14 -15.24 -17.55
N LYS A 120 -9.29 -13.99 -18.03
CA LYS A 120 -9.44 -12.80 -17.18
C LYS A 120 -10.54 -12.95 -16.10
N PRO A 121 -11.74 -13.51 -16.37
CA PRO A 121 -12.76 -13.71 -15.33
C PRO A 121 -12.29 -14.65 -14.20
N ILE A 122 -11.60 -15.74 -14.56
CA ILE A 122 -11.07 -16.73 -13.61
C ILE A 122 -9.95 -16.09 -12.78
N ILE A 123 -9.04 -15.38 -13.43
CA ILE A 123 -7.90 -14.71 -12.77
C ILE A 123 -8.39 -13.63 -11.80
N ARG A 124 -9.41 -12.87 -12.20
CA ARG A 124 -10.09 -11.88 -11.34
C ARG A 124 -10.71 -12.55 -10.11
N HIS A 125 -11.30 -13.74 -10.27
CA HIS A 125 -11.81 -14.52 -9.15
C HIS A 125 -10.69 -14.99 -8.20
N LEU A 126 -9.57 -15.47 -8.74
CA LEU A 126 -8.39 -15.84 -7.95
C LEU A 126 -7.82 -14.64 -7.18
N PHE A 127 -7.81 -13.44 -7.78
CA PHE A 127 -7.41 -12.22 -7.10
C PHE A 127 -8.31 -11.92 -5.90
N ILE A 128 -9.63 -12.08 -6.02
CA ILE A 128 -10.57 -11.86 -4.90
C ILE A 128 -10.28 -12.82 -3.75
N ILE A 129 -10.09 -14.11 -4.05
CA ILE A 129 -9.78 -15.13 -3.05
C ILE A 129 -8.47 -14.78 -2.34
N TRP A 130 -7.42 -14.46 -3.11
CA TRP A 130 -6.14 -14.04 -2.57
C TRP A 130 -6.27 -12.79 -1.69
N TYR A 131 -6.96 -11.76 -2.15
CA TYR A 131 -7.14 -10.51 -1.42
C TYR A 131 -7.80 -10.75 -0.06
N LYS A 132 -8.91 -11.52 -0.04
CA LYS A 132 -9.61 -11.89 1.20
C LYS A 132 -8.72 -12.66 2.17
N LYS A 133 -7.86 -13.55 1.66
CA LYS A 133 -6.89 -14.31 2.47
C LYS A 133 -5.80 -13.42 3.07
N MET A 134 -5.33 -12.41 2.32
CA MET A 134 -4.25 -11.53 2.76
C MET A 134 -4.73 -10.42 3.71
N TYR A 135 -5.98 -9.99 3.58
CA TYR A 135 -6.52 -8.85 4.31
C TYR A 135 -6.31 -8.92 5.84
N PRO A 136 -6.56 -10.04 6.55
CA PRO A 136 -6.33 -10.11 7.99
C PRO A 136 -4.87 -9.85 8.39
N LEU A 137 -3.92 -10.27 7.54
CA LEU A 137 -2.48 -10.05 7.78
C LEU A 137 -2.13 -8.57 7.61
N TRP A 138 -2.62 -7.95 6.53
CA TRP A 138 -2.44 -6.51 6.29
C TRP A 138 -3.04 -5.68 7.42
N PHE A 139 -4.27 -6.00 7.83
CA PHE A 139 -4.94 -5.34 8.94
C PHE A 139 -4.11 -5.40 10.23
N LYS A 140 -3.63 -6.59 10.61
CA LYS A 140 -2.79 -6.77 11.81
C LYS A 140 -1.50 -5.94 11.77
N ILE A 141 -0.87 -5.82 10.60
CA ILE A 141 0.34 -5.01 10.44
C ILE A 141 0.03 -3.53 10.54
N VAL A 142 -1.03 -3.07 9.89
CA VAL A 142 -1.45 -1.67 9.93
C VAL A 142 -1.77 -1.24 11.37
N GLN A 143 -2.48 -2.07 12.14
CA GLN A 143 -2.74 -1.78 13.56
C GLN A 143 -1.46 -1.67 14.39
N ARG A 144 -0.52 -2.60 14.22
CA ARG A 144 0.79 -2.54 14.90
C ARG A 144 1.57 -1.27 14.56
N GLU A 145 1.55 -0.85 13.30
CA GLU A 145 2.22 0.39 12.88
C GLU A 145 1.51 1.63 13.43
N LYS A 146 0.16 1.67 13.43
CA LYS A 146 -0.61 2.74 14.10
C LYS A 146 -0.25 2.85 15.59
N GLU A 147 -0.17 1.73 16.30
CA GLU A 147 0.23 1.71 17.72
C GLU A 147 1.65 2.25 17.93
N LYS A 148 2.61 1.91 17.05
CA LYS A 148 3.97 2.45 17.12
C LYS A 148 3.98 3.97 16.92
N LEU A 149 3.20 4.47 15.97
CA LEU A 149 3.09 5.92 15.73
C LEU A 149 2.48 6.66 16.93
N ILE A 150 1.51 6.05 17.62
CA ILE A 150 0.91 6.63 18.84
C ILE A 150 1.91 6.59 20.01
N LYS A 151 2.65 5.50 20.18
CA LYS A 151 3.68 5.39 21.24
C LYS A 151 4.87 6.31 20.99
N GLY A 152 5.26 6.51 19.73
CA GLY A 152 6.29 7.47 19.33
C GLY A 152 5.94 8.93 19.64
N LYS A 153 4.66 9.26 19.81
CA LYS A 153 4.20 10.58 20.31
C LYS A 153 4.43 10.80 21.82
N LYS A 154 4.75 9.77 22.61
CA LYS A 154 4.89 9.85 24.09
C LYS A 154 6.30 10.21 24.58
N LEU A 155 7.17 10.78 23.73
CA LEU A 155 8.47 11.31 24.12
C LEU A 155 8.46 12.83 24.02
#